data_AF-A0A7W6BN73-F1
#
_entry.id   AF-A0A7W6BN73-F1
#
_cell.length_a   1.000
_cell.length_b   1.000
_cell.length_c   1.000
_cell.angle_alpha   90.00
_cell.angle_beta   90.00
_cell.angle_gamma   90.00
#
_symmetry.space_group_name_H-M   'P 1'
#
loop_
_entity.id
_entity.type
_entity.pdbx_description
1 polymer ?
#
loop_
_entity_poly.entity_id
_entity_poly.type
_entity_poly.pdbx_seq_one_letter_code
_entity_poly.pdbx_strand_id
1 'polypeptide(L)' 'MPIMRKQQYRFQMVNPIPTVSGRFACSTIGASTMPPDAGRAYPAAGEDMGYLVWRKRNCCVL' A
#
# COMPACT_ATOMS: atom_id res chain seq x y z
N MET A 1 6.36 24.98 -2.83
CA MET A 1 5.28 23.97 -2.74
C MET A 1 5.77 22.83 -1.85
N PRO A 2 4.96 22.27 -0.93
CA PRO A 2 5.40 21.15 -0.10
C PRO A 2 5.57 19.88 -0.95
N ILE A 3 6.76 19.31 -0.95
CA ILE A 3 7.08 18.05 -1.64
C ILE A 3 6.87 16.89 -0.67
N MET A 4 6.06 15.90 -1.08
CA MET A 4 5.84 14.69 -0.29
C MET A 4 7.12 13.86 -0.16
N ARG A 5 7.55 13.56 1.07
CA ARG A 5 8.66 12.62 1.31
C ARG A 5 8.17 11.17 1.21
N LYS A 6 8.37 10.53 0.06
CA LYS A 6 7.91 9.16 -0.23
C LYS A 6 8.28 8.12 0.85
N GLN A 7 9.45 8.23 1.46
CA GLN A 7 9.93 7.31 2.51
C GLN A 7 9.09 7.33 3.80
N GLN A 8 8.30 8.39 4.01
CA GLN A 8 7.40 8.50 5.17
C GLN A 8 6.06 7.82 4.94
N TYR A 9 5.81 7.27 3.75
CA TYR A 9 4.53 6.68 3.40
C TYR A 9 4.68 5.24 2.93
N ARG A 10 3.65 4.43 3.18
CA ARG A 10 3.59 3.02 2.77
C ARG A 10 2.17 2.70 2.32
N PHE A 11 2.03 1.84 1.32
CA PHE A 11 0.74 1.35 0.87
C PHE A 11 0.56 -0.11 1.27
N GLN A 12 -0.64 -0.44 1.73
CA GLN A 12 -1.09 -1.79 2.02
C GLN A 12 -2.42 -2.00 1.31
N MET A 13 -2.54 -3.04 0.49
CA MET A 13 -3.82 -3.38 -0.14
C MET A 13 -4.75 -3.98 0.92
N VAL A 14 -5.99 -3.51 0.94
CA VAL A 14 -7.03 -3.99 1.87
C VAL A 14 -8.19 -4.69 1.17
N ASN A 15 -8.47 -4.34 -0.09
CA ASN A 15 -9.50 -4.95 -0.92
C ASN A 15 -8.91 -5.24 -2.31
N PRO A 16 -9.25 -6.37 -2.96
CA PRO A 16 -10.13 -7.46 -2.53
C PRO A 16 -9.45 -8.56 -1.72
N ILE A 17 -8.14 -8.73 -1.87
CA ILE A 17 -7.34 -9.67 -1.08
C ILE A 17 -6.27 -8.86 -0.36
N PRO A 18 -6.31 -8.76 0.97
CA PRO A 18 -5.44 -7.85 1.69
C PRO A 18 -3.99 -8.35 1.74
N THR A 19 -3.03 -7.44 1.57
CA THR A 19 -1.60 -7.72 1.71
C THR A 19 -1.11 -7.48 3.12
N VAL A 20 -1.43 -8.38 4.04
CA VAL A 20 -1.06 -8.24 5.45
C VAL A 20 0.31 -8.83 5.79
N SER A 21 0.89 -9.66 4.90
CA SER A 21 2.12 -10.40 5.18
C SER A 21 2.98 -10.64 3.94
N GLY A 22 4.27 -10.92 4.17
CA GLY A 22 5.24 -11.21 3.11
C GLY A 22 5.97 -9.98 2.58
N ARG A 23 6.84 -10.21 1.59
CA ARG A 23 7.76 -9.18 1.04
C ARG A 23 7.04 -7.97 0.45
N PHE A 24 5.81 -8.15 -0.03
CA PHE A 24 5.04 -7.12 -0.75
C PHE A 24 3.89 -6.51 0.07
N ALA A 25 3.85 -6.76 1.38
CA ALA A 25 2.80 -6.25 2.26
C ALA A 25 2.87 -4.74 2.52
N CYS A 26 4.03 -4.13 2.37
CA CYS A 26 4.28 -2.74 2.73
C CYS A 26 5.10 -2.05 1.63
N SER A 27 4.49 -1.87 0.47
CA SER A 27 5.14 -1.25 -0.68
C SER A 27 5.34 0.25 -0.48
N THR A 28 6.45 0.78 -0.98
CA THR A 28 6.73 2.22 -1.01
C THR A 28 5.89 2.92 -2.09
N ILE A 29 5.75 4.24 -1.98
CA ILE A 29 5.07 5.03 -3.02
C ILE A 29 5.82 4.91 -4.36
N GLY A 30 5.13 4.43 -5.38
CA GLY A 30 5.67 4.23 -6.72
C GLY A 30 6.38 2.88 -6.94
N ALA A 31 6.21 1.92 -6.02
CA ALA A 31 6.65 0.55 -6.24
C ALA A 31 5.81 -0.14 -7.34
N SER A 32 6.36 -1.19 -7.95
CA SER A 32 5.63 -2.00 -8.93
C SER A 32 4.43 -2.70 -8.28
N THR A 33 3.28 -2.62 -8.93
CA THR A 33 2.06 -3.38 -8.60
C THR A 33 2.12 -4.81 -9.14
N MET A 34 3.06 -5.13 -10.02
CA MET A 34 3.31 -6.49 -10.51
C MET A 34 4.63 -7.02 -9.95
N PRO A 35 4.68 -8.20 -9.30
CA PRO A 35 3.62 -9.19 -9.08
C PRO A 35 2.61 -8.99 -7.92
N PRO A 36 2.75 -8.05 -6.95
CA PRO A 36 1.90 -8.05 -5.74
C PRO A 36 0.40 -8.11 -6.02
N ASP A 37 -0.09 -7.34 -6.98
CA ASP A 37 -1.52 -7.11 -7.23
C ASP A 37 -2.03 -7.94 -8.42
N ALA A 38 -1.14 -8.73 -9.04
CA ALA A 38 -1.49 -9.61 -10.14
C ALA A 38 -2.47 -10.69 -9.68
N GLY A 39 -3.56 -10.84 -10.43
CA GLY A 39 -4.61 -11.83 -10.13
C GLY A 39 -5.50 -11.50 -8.94
N ARG A 40 -5.32 -10.33 -8.31
CA ARG A 40 -6.24 -9.87 -7.26
C ARG A 40 -7.46 -9.15 -7.82
N ALA A 41 -7.36 -8.59 -9.01
CA ALA A 41 -8.53 -8.13 -9.75
C ALA A 41 -9.21 -9.34 -10.41
N TYR A 42 -10.47 -9.61 -10.04
CA TYR A 42 -11.27 -10.70 -10.60
C TYR A 42 -12.75 -10.28 -10.75
N PRO A 43 -13.46 -10.81 -11.77
CA PRO A 43 -14.85 -10.45 -12.01
C PRO A 43 -15.76 -10.87 -10.84
N ALA A 44 -16.85 -10.13 -10.63
CA ALA A 44 -17.90 -10.31 -9.61
C ALA A 44 -17.68 -9.65 -8.24
N ALA A 45 -16.47 -9.62 -7.68
CA ALA A 45 -16.24 -9.00 -6.35
C ALA A 45 -14.89 -8.30 -6.18
N GLY A 46 -13.97 -8.47 -7.13
CA GLY A 46 -12.59 -8.01 -7.01
C GLY A 46 -12.23 -6.81 -7.88
N GLU A 47 -13.18 -5.98 -8.31
CA GLU A 47 -12.87 -4.86 -9.23
C GLU A 47 -12.40 -3.60 -8.50
N ASP A 48 -12.81 -3.43 -7.24
CA ASP A 48 -12.47 -2.26 -6.43
C ASP A 48 -11.19 -2.47 -5.60
N MET A 49 -10.08 -1.89 -6.05
CA MET A 49 -8.82 -1.95 -5.31
C MET A 49 -8.78 -0.91 -4.19
N GLY A 50 -8.75 -1.37 -2.95
CA GLY A 50 -8.64 -0.52 -1.76
C GLY A 50 -7.22 -0.53 -1.21
N TYR A 51 -6.67 0.64 -0.87
CA TYR A 51 -5.36 0.77 -0.23
C TYR A 51 -5.44 1.58 1.07
N LEU A 52 -4.80 1.06 2.11
CA LEU A 52 -4.49 1.77 3.34
C LEU A 52 -3.14 2.46 3.21
N VAL A 53 -3.11 3.77 3.46
CA VAL A 53 -1.89 4.58 3.38
C VAL A 53 -1.38 4.87 4.78
N TRP A 54 -0.24 4.27 5.11
CA TRP A 54 0.43 4.52 6.38
C TRP A 54 1.31 5.75 6.27
N ARG A 55 1.23 6.64 7.26
CA ARG A 55 2.17 7.77 7.41
C ARG A 55 3.03 7.56 8.65
N LYS A 56 4.33 7.40 8.45
CA LYS A 56 5.33 7.40 9.52
C LYS A 56 5.36 8.78 10.16
N ARG A 57 4.99 8.84 11.44
CA ARG A 57 5.24 9.98 12.33
C ARG A 57 6.33 9.57 13.30
N ASN A 58 7.49 10.21 13.21
CA ASN A 58 8.48 10.11 14.27
C ASN A 58 7.97 11.00 15.41
N CYS A 59 7.30 10.41 16.38
CA CYS A 59 6.97 11.12 17.60
C CYS A 59 8.29 11.28 18.37
N CYS A 60 8.87 12.48 18.32
CA CYS A 60 9.82 12.89 19.33
C CYS A 60 8.99 13.15 20.59
N VAL A 61 8.84 12.14 21.43
CA VAL A 61 8.50 12.38 22.82
C VAL A 61 9.71 13.12 23.38
N LEU A 62 9.52 14.38 23.77
CA LEU A 62 10.50 15.13 24.56
C LEU A 62 10.72 14.42 25.90
#